data_AF-A0A9N9MGW1-F1
#
_entry.id   AF-A0A9N9MGW1-F1
#
_cell.length_a   1.000
_cell.length_b   1.000
_cell.length_c   1.000
_cell.angle_alpha   90.00
_cell.angle_beta   90.00
_cell.angle_gamma   90.00
#
_symmetry.space_group_name_H-M   'P 1'
#
loop_
_entity.id
_entity.type
_entity.pdbx_description
1 polymer ?
#
loop_
_entity_poly.entity_id
_entity_poly.type
_entity_poly.pdbx_seq_one_letter_code
_entity_poly.pdbx_strand_id
1 'polypeptide(L)'
;MATIENKTKNDQKSHEDLDDNKIEDMNNGPGAANKNKQKKKKKKPAAQKEGVQEGDVPAQNEKPFTQEIGDTKTQATAEGEHKIKKRNKKRGGGKINQTYPPTVPIVELFPDKVFPIGEIQEYINDDRTAKNRSTSEEKKALDRMHNDIYNEVRLAAEAHRQTRLHIQKWLKPGMTMIEICEELENTARKLIGDDGLKAGLAFPTGCSRNHCAAHYTPNAGDKTVFEYDDVVKIDFGTHINGRIIDCAFTHTFNPKYDKLLEAVRDATNTGIRAAGIDVRLCDIGAQIQEVMESYEMELDGKTYQVKPIRNLNGHSISPYRIHAGKTVPIVRGGEARIMEENEFYAIETFGSTGRGVVNNDMECSHYMKNYDAQYVPLRLQSSKCLLSLINRNFGTLAFCKRWLDRAGATKYQMALKDLCDKGIVDDYPPLCDIKGCYTAQFEHTIMLRPTCKEVVSRGDDY
;
A
#
# COMPACT_ATOMS: atom_id res chain seq x y z
N MET A 1 43.43 47.77 28.06
CA MET A 1 43.09 49.05 28.71
C MET A 1 41.80 49.58 28.10
N ALA A 2 40.89 50.15 28.92
CA ALA A 2 39.68 50.93 28.55
C ALA A 2 38.98 50.59 27.22
N THR A 3 37.95 49.72 27.17
CA THR A 3 36.54 49.96 27.55
C THR A 3 35.85 51.09 26.76
N ILE A 4 34.85 50.73 25.94
CA ILE A 4 33.92 51.65 25.27
C ILE A 4 32.46 51.21 25.57
N GLU A 5 31.63 52.23 25.70
CA GLU A 5 30.17 52.33 25.93
C GLU A 5 29.29 51.27 25.22
N ASN A 6 28.12 50.86 25.72
CA ASN A 6 26.96 51.76 25.87
C ASN A 6 25.82 51.27 26.80
N LYS A 7 24.89 52.19 27.12
CA LYS A 7 23.78 52.00 28.09
C LYS A 7 22.54 51.33 27.49
N THR A 8 21.86 50.51 28.30
CA THR A 8 20.44 50.16 28.13
C THR A 8 19.66 50.55 29.39
N LYS A 9 18.53 51.23 29.22
CA LYS A 9 17.50 51.39 30.25
C LYS A 9 16.39 50.37 29.98
N ASN A 10 15.83 49.80 31.03
CA ASN A 10 14.73 48.85 30.98
C ASN A 10 13.66 49.34 31.96
N ASP A 11 12.50 49.76 31.47
CA ASP A 11 11.37 50.19 32.29
C ASP A 11 10.23 49.18 32.15
N GLN A 12 9.82 48.58 33.27
CA GLN A 12 8.70 47.64 33.34
C GLN A 12 7.37 48.39 33.41
N LYS A 13 6.34 47.89 32.72
CA LYS A 13 4.94 48.14 33.09
C LYS A 13 4.06 46.94 32.73
N SER A 14 3.27 46.51 33.69
CA SER A 14 2.33 45.38 33.66
C SER A 14 0.89 45.87 33.48
N HIS A 15 0.10 45.17 32.66
CA HIS A 15 -1.36 45.18 32.53
C HIS A 15 -1.69 44.12 31.44
N GLU A 16 -2.78 43.36 31.41
CA GLU A 16 -3.82 43.04 32.42
C GLU A 16 -4.61 41.83 31.86
N ASP A 17 -5.02 40.87 32.69
CA ASP A 17 -5.87 39.75 32.25
C ASP A 17 -7.34 40.19 32.21
N LEU A 18 -8.08 39.79 31.18
CA LEU A 18 -9.54 39.94 31.10
C LEU A 18 -10.19 38.65 30.62
N ASP A 19 -11.00 38.07 31.49
CA ASP A 19 -11.92 36.96 31.22
C ASP A 19 -13.31 37.42 31.64
N ASP A 20 -14.27 37.45 30.71
CA ASP A 20 -15.70 37.53 31.05
C ASP A 20 -16.59 37.32 29.80
N ASN A 21 -17.50 36.35 29.88
CA ASN A 21 -18.90 36.51 29.48
C ASN A 21 -19.73 35.26 29.85
N LYS A 22 -20.61 35.41 30.84
CA LYS A 22 -21.77 34.54 31.07
C LYS A 22 -23.04 35.20 30.52
N ILE A 23 -23.97 34.40 30.00
CA ILE A 23 -25.40 34.75 29.92
C ILE A 23 -26.21 33.54 30.41
N GLU A 24 -27.31 33.81 31.14
CA GLU A 24 -28.06 32.85 31.97
C GLU A 24 -29.26 32.16 31.27
N ASP A 25 -29.86 31.21 32.00
CA ASP A 25 -30.96 30.30 31.65
C ASP A 25 -32.33 30.92 31.32
N MET A 26 -33.22 30.13 30.69
CA MET A 26 -34.48 29.71 31.34
C MET A 26 -35.30 28.59 30.64
N ASN A 27 -35.50 27.48 31.37
CA ASN A 27 -36.66 26.58 31.46
C ASN A 27 -37.70 26.43 30.31
N ASN A 28 -37.97 25.16 29.92
CA ASN A 28 -39.15 24.43 30.44
C ASN A 28 -39.15 22.91 30.13
N GLY A 29 -39.88 22.13 30.95
CA GLY A 29 -39.77 20.66 31.04
C GLY A 29 -40.72 19.80 30.17
N PRO A 30 -40.75 18.46 30.42
CA PRO A 30 -41.42 17.48 29.54
C PRO A 30 -42.91 17.24 29.86
N GLY A 31 -43.71 16.95 28.82
CA GLY A 31 -45.13 16.64 28.93
C GLY A 31 -45.54 15.39 28.14
N ALA A 32 -46.45 14.58 28.69
CA ALA A 32 -46.80 13.26 28.18
C ALA A 32 -48.25 13.17 27.63
N ALA A 33 -48.52 12.04 26.97
CA ALA A 33 -49.81 11.33 26.87
C ALA A 33 -50.85 11.68 25.78
N ASN A 34 -51.07 10.68 24.91
CA ASN A 34 -52.37 10.08 24.53
C ASN A 34 -53.53 10.93 23.97
N LYS A 35 -53.84 10.72 22.67
CA LYS A 35 -55.05 10.01 22.13
C LYS A 35 -55.17 10.27 20.60
N ASN A 36 -55.90 9.54 19.75
CA ASN A 36 -56.44 8.16 19.62
C ASN A 36 -57.51 8.24 18.48
N LYS A 37 -57.58 7.27 17.55
CA LYS A 37 -58.62 7.08 16.49
C LYS A 37 -58.64 8.15 15.36
N GLN A 38 -58.73 7.80 14.07
CA GLN A 38 -59.78 6.94 13.49
C GLN A 38 -59.30 5.96 12.41
N LYS A 39 -60.03 4.84 12.29
CA LYS A 39 -59.92 3.84 11.20
C LYS A 39 -60.92 4.17 10.09
N LYS A 40 -60.54 3.98 8.82
CA LYS A 40 -61.47 3.50 7.78
C LYS A 40 -60.87 2.36 6.95
N LYS A 41 -61.43 1.15 7.15
CA LYS A 41 -61.52 0.06 6.15
C LYS A 41 -62.34 0.60 4.94
N LYS A 42 -62.41 0.06 3.72
CA LYS A 42 -62.18 -1.27 3.08
C LYS A 42 -62.21 -0.96 1.55
N LYS A 43 -61.61 -1.68 0.59
CA LYS A 43 -61.98 -3.01 0.08
C LYS A 43 -60.91 -3.53 -0.91
N LYS A 44 -60.67 -4.86 -0.91
CA LYS A 44 -60.31 -5.64 -2.12
C LYS A 44 -61.59 -6.27 -2.71
N PRO A 45 -61.57 -6.72 -3.96
CA PRO A 45 -61.55 -8.18 -4.25
C PRO A 45 -60.30 -8.51 -5.12
N ALA A 46 -59.66 -9.69 -5.14
CA ALA A 46 -60.14 -11.09 -5.25
C ALA A 46 -60.79 -11.39 -6.62
N ALA A 47 -60.49 -12.43 -7.41
CA ALA A 47 -59.34 -13.32 -7.67
C ALA A 47 -59.93 -14.60 -8.32
N GLN A 48 -59.57 -14.93 -9.58
CA GLN A 48 -59.64 -16.25 -10.27
C GLN A 48 -59.17 -16.00 -11.72
N LYS A 49 -58.31 -16.76 -12.44
CA LYS A 49 -57.98 -18.20 -12.66
C LYS A 49 -58.66 -18.79 -13.92
N GLU A 50 -57.82 -19.27 -14.86
CA GLU A 50 -58.11 -20.18 -16.02
C GLU A 50 -59.03 -19.62 -17.14
N GLY A 51 -58.83 -19.85 -18.47
CA GLY A 51 -57.70 -20.39 -19.26
C GLY A 51 -58.03 -20.58 -20.76
N VAL A 52 -56.98 -20.63 -21.62
CA VAL A 52 -56.87 -21.37 -22.93
C VAL A 52 -57.45 -20.82 -24.28
N GLN A 53 -56.57 -20.79 -25.32
CA GLN A 53 -56.77 -20.80 -26.82
C GLN A 53 -57.45 -19.60 -27.54
N GLU A 54 -57.18 -19.26 -28.82
CA GLU A 54 -56.48 -19.97 -29.93
C GLU A 54 -55.88 -19.03 -31.04
N GLY A 55 -54.92 -19.55 -31.85
CA GLY A 55 -54.55 -19.14 -33.24
C GLY A 55 -53.52 -18.01 -33.40
N ASP A 56 -52.36 -18.13 -34.06
CA ASP A 56 -51.74 -19.16 -34.96
C ASP A 56 -50.19 -19.13 -34.82
N VAL A 57 -49.29 -20.06 -35.24
CA VAL A 57 -49.20 -21.10 -36.31
C VAL A 57 -48.76 -20.55 -37.69
N PRO A 58 -47.87 -21.20 -38.50
CA PRO A 58 -46.99 -22.37 -38.29
C PRO A 58 -45.47 -22.02 -38.28
N ALA A 59 -44.49 -22.78 -37.77
CA ALA A 59 -44.30 -24.21 -37.48
C ALA A 59 -43.89 -25.12 -38.66
N GLN A 60 -42.62 -25.54 -38.70
CA GLN A 60 -42.22 -26.86 -39.19
C GLN A 60 -40.91 -27.31 -38.51
N ASN A 61 -40.71 -28.63 -38.44
CA ASN A 61 -39.86 -29.31 -37.47
C ASN A 61 -39.21 -30.56 -38.13
N GLU A 62 -38.37 -31.27 -37.38
CA GLU A 62 -37.83 -32.61 -37.71
C GLU A 62 -36.75 -32.66 -38.81
N LYS A 63 -35.89 -33.68 -38.93
CA LYS A 63 -35.04 -34.52 -38.05
C LYS A 63 -34.21 -35.40 -39.03
N PRO A 64 -33.26 -36.28 -38.62
CA PRO A 64 -32.06 -36.55 -39.41
C PRO A 64 -32.21 -37.64 -40.48
N PHE A 65 -31.28 -37.62 -41.45
CA PHE A 65 -31.02 -38.76 -42.35
C PHE A 65 -29.50 -38.90 -42.61
N THR A 66 -29.06 -40.14 -42.79
CA THR A 66 -27.67 -40.55 -43.09
C THR A 66 -27.62 -41.45 -44.33
N GLN A 67 -26.42 -41.66 -44.89
CA GLN A 67 -26.12 -42.53 -46.05
C GLN A 67 -26.59 -41.95 -47.41
N GLU A 68 -25.99 -42.26 -48.57
CA GLU A 68 -25.29 -43.49 -49.01
C GLU A 68 -23.95 -43.22 -49.75
N ILE A 69 -22.87 -43.97 -49.46
CA ILE A 69 -22.36 -45.24 -50.07
C ILE A 69 -21.49 -45.06 -51.34
N GLY A 70 -20.28 -45.61 -51.26
CA GLY A 70 -19.54 -46.19 -52.39
C GLY A 70 -19.01 -47.56 -51.94
N ASP A 71 -19.55 -48.63 -52.49
CA ASP A 71 -19.39 -50.01 -52.02
C ASP A 71 -18.08 -50.68 -52.49
N THR A 72 -17.46 -51.53 -51.66
CA THR A 72 -17.24 -52.96 -52.00
C THR A 72 -16.67 -53.79 -50.83
N LYS A 73 -17.13 -55.05 -50.75
CA LYS A 73 -16.67 -56.11 -49.82
C LYS A 73 -15.29 -56.64 -50.28
N THR A 74 -14.46 -57.30 -49.47
CA THR A 74 -14.66 -58.67 -48.93
C THR A 74 -13.56 -59.03 -47.91
N GLN A 75 -13.82 -60.00 -47.03
CA GLN A 75 -12.88 -60.54 -46.03
C GLN A 75 -11.76 -61.40 -46.65
N ALA A 76 -10.52 -61.34 -46.12
CA ALA A 76 -9.64 -62.51 -45.88
C ALA A 76 -8.36 -62.15 -45.08
N THR A 77 -8.18 -62.86 -43.94
CA THR A 77 -6.93 -63.40 -43.34
C THR A 77 -5.56 -62.67 -43.33
N ALA A 78 -4.91 -62.82 -42.17
CA ALA A 78 -3.47 -63.03 -41.91
C ALA A 78 -2.56 -61.85 -41.49
N GLU A 79 -2.06 -62.01 -40.25
CA GLU A 79 -0.70 -61.74 -39.74
C GLU A 79 -0.09 -60.32 -39.78
N GLY A 80 0.41 -59.88 -38.61
CA GLY A 80 1.10 -58.60 -38.44
C GLY A 80 1.34 -58.23 -36.97
N GLU A 81 2.24 -58.92 -36.28
CA GLU A 81 2.68 -58.52 -34.94
C GLU A 81 3.37 -57.14 -34.96
N HIS A 82 2.84 -56.14 -34.24
CA HIS A 82 3.68 -55.02 -33.80
C HIS A 82 3.37 -54.56 -32.37
N LYS A 83 4.40 -54.65 -31.52
CA LYS A 83 4.36 -54.44 -30.06
C LYS A 83 4.02 -53.00 -29.69
N ILE A 84 2.90 -52.78 -29.01
CA ILE A 84 2.57 -51.51 -28.36
C ILE A 84 3.52 -51.28 -27.18
N LYS A 85 4.58 -50.48 -27.40
CA LYS A 85 5.40 -49.94 -26.30
C LYS A 85 4.59 -48.89 -25.52
N LYS A 86 3.94 -49.30 -24.43
CA LYS A 86 3.39 -48.39 -23.41
C LYS A 86 4.51 -47.51 -22.86
N ARG A 87 4.65 -46.31 -23.41
CA ARG A 87 5.58 -45.29 -22.91
C ARG A 87 4.95 -44.66 -21.67
N ASN A 88 5.20 -45.24 -20.49
CA ASN A 88 4.82 -44.67 -19.20
C ASN A 88 5.52 -43.30 -19.04
N LYS A 89 4.83 -42.24 -19.47
CA LYS A 89 5.29 -40.86 -19.30
C LYS A 89 5.07 -40.49 -17.84
N LYS A 90 6.03 -40.82 -16.98
CA LYS A 90 6.12 -40.26 -15.62
C LYS A 90 5.97 -38.74 -15.77
N ARG A 91 4.89 -38.18 -15.21
CA ARG A 91 4.77 -36.73 -15.03
C ARG A 91 5.77 -36.34 -13.93
N GLY A 92 7.02 -36.13 -14.33
CA GLY A 92 7.94 -35.35 -13.50
C GLY A 92 7.41 -33.93 -13.45
N GLY A 93 6.97 -33.49 -12.26
CA GLY A 93 6.67 -32.09 -12.03
C GLY A 93 7.98 -31.30 -12.12
N GLY A 94 8.22 -30.67 -13.26
CA GLY A 94 9.30 -29.69 -13.37
C GLY A 94 9.00 -28.52 -12.45
N LYS A 95 10.01 -27.98 -11.78
CA LYS A 95 9.87 -26.69 -11.08
C LYS A 95 9.43 -25.65 -12.11
N ILE A 96 8.34 -24.95 -11.83
CA ILE A 96 7.91 -23.81 -12.64
C ILE A 96 8.86 -22.67 -12.28
N ASN A 97 9.56 -22.15 -13.28
CA ASN A 97 10.43 -20.98 -13.13
C ASN A 97 9.66 -19.73 -13.55
N GLN A 98 10.02 -18.58 -12.97
CA GLN A 98 9.52 -17.29 -13.45
C GLN A 98 9.99 -17.00 -14.89
N THR A 99 9.18 -16.28 -15.64
CA THR A 99 9.44 -15.81 -17.01
C THR A 99 10.24 -14.50 -17.02
N TYR A 100 10.67 -14.06 -18.21
CA TYR A 100 11.26 -12.73 -18.42
C TYR A 100 10.65 -12.07 -19.67
N PRO A 101 9.89 -10.96 -19.54
CA PRO A 101 9.46 -10.31 -18.28
C PRO A 101 8.60 -11.25 -17.42
N PRO A 102 8.51 -11.01 -16.10
CA PRO A 102 7.85 -11.92 -15.18
C PRO A 102 6.32 -11.88 -15.32
N THR A 103 5.70 -13.06 -15.41
CA THR A 103 4.25 -13.20 -15.67
C THR A 103 3.59 -14.34 -14.88
N VAL A 104 4.35 -15.22 -14.26
CA VAL A 104 3.81 -16.35 -13.48
C VAL A 104 3.45 -15.85 -12.07
N PRO A 105 2.20 -16.01 -11.59
CA PRO A 105 1.82 -15.66 -10.23
C PRO A 105 2.70 -16.39 -9.20
N ILE A 106 3.09 -15.72 -8.12
CA ILE A 106 4.00 -16.29 -7.12
C ILE A 106 3.40 -17.58 -6.50
N VAL A 107 2.09 -17.64 -6.30
CA VAL A 107 1.39 -18.84 -5.80
C VAL A 107 1.57 -20.08 -6.70
N GLU A 108 1.87 -19.92 -7.99
CA GLU A 108 2.16 -21.02 -8.91
C GLU A 108 3.63 -21.48 -8.87
N LEU A 109 4.55 -20.58 -8.46
CA LEU A 109 5.97 -20.90 -8.27
C LEU A 109 6.23 -21.75 -7.01
N PHE A 110 5.33 -21.69 -6.03
CA PHE A 110 5.41 -22.43 -4.75
C PHE A 110 4.18 -23.35 -4.57
N PRO A 111 4.12 -24.54 -5.20
CA PRO A 111 2.93 -25.41 -5.17
C PRO A 111 2.58 -26.00 -3.80
N ASP A 112 3.54 -26.03 -2.87
CA ASP A 112 3.33 -26.37 -1.45
C ASP A 112 2.75 -25.21 -0.63
N LYS A 113 2.65 -24.03 -1.23
CA LYS A 113 2.22 -22.76 -0.62
C LYS A 113 3.09 -22.33 0.56
N VAL A 114 4.38 -22.68 0.56
CA VAL A 114 5.35 -22.20 1.55
C VAL A 114 6.22 -21.13 0.89
N PHE A 115 6.01 -19.88 1.26
CA PHE A 115 6.67 -18.75 0.60
C PHE A 115 8.01 -18.39 1.27
N PRO A 116 8.98 -17.81 0.52
CA PRO A 116 10.30 -17.51 1.05
C PRO A 116 10.25 -16.58 2.28
N ILE A 117 10.95 -16.98 3.34
CA ILE A 117 11.15 -16.12 4.52
C ILE A 117 11.98 -14.89 4.17
N GLY A 118 11.72 -13.78 4.86
CA GLY A 118 12.61 -12.62 4.81
C GLY A 118 13.90 -12.82 5.60
N GLU A 119 14.71 -11.76 5.69
CA GLU A 119 15.89 -11.75 6.55
C GLU A 119 15.46 -11.86 8.03
N ILE A 120 15.98 -12.87 8.73
CA ILE A 120 15.72 -13.08 10.15
C ILE A 120 16.83 -12.41 10.97
N GLN A 121 16.44 -11.49 11.84
CA GLN A 121 17.31 -10.85 12.82
C GLN A 121 16.88 -11.23 14.24
N GLU A 122 17.86 -11.48 15.11
CA GLU A 122 17.58 -11.59 16.55
C GLU A 122 17.25 -10.20 17.12
N TYR A 123 16.46 -10.15 18.20
CA TYR A 123 16.26 -8.91 18.95
C TYR A 123 17.53 -8.54 19.72
N ILE A 124 17.68 -7.24 20.01
CA ILE A 124 18.80 -6.71 20.79
C ILE A 124 18.85 -7.41 22.16
N ASN A 125 20.02 -7.98 22.49
CA ASN A 125 20.23 -8.77 23.70
C ASN A 125 20.60 -7.87 24.90
N ASP A 126 19.61 -7.14 25.40
CA ASP A 126 19.71 -6.29 26.59
C ASP A 126 18.71 -6.69 27.68
N ASP A 127 18.39 -5.81 28.62
CA ASP A 127 17.55 -6.14 29.79
C ASP A 127 16.03 -6.14 29.50
N ARG A 128 15.61 -6.01 28.23
CA ARG A 128 14.20 -6.05 27.81
C ARG A 128 13.64 -7.47 27.68
N THR A 129 12.32 -7.59 27.58
CA THR A 129 11.64 -8.90 27.52
C THR A 129 11.91 -9.67 26.22
N ALA A 130 12.50 -9.00 25.22
CA ALA A 130 12.84 -9.56 23.91
C ALA A 130 14.02 -10.57 23.92
N LYS A 131 14.77 -10.64 25.02
CA LYS A 131 15.98 -11.46 25.19
C LYS A 131 15.76 -12.98 25.08
N ASN A 132 16.67 -13.68 24.40
CA ASN A 132 16.74 -15.14 24.27
C ASN A 132 15.48 -15.85 23.74
N ARG A 133 14.55 -15.12 23.10
CA ARG A 133 13.24 -15.63 22.68
C ARG A 133 13.27 -16.71 21.61
N SER A 134 14.32 -16.78 20.79
CA SER A 134 14.52 -17.82 19.77
C SER A 134 14.55 -19.25 20.35
N THR A 135 14.91 -19.40 21.62
CA THR A 135 14.98 -20.70 22.31
C THR A 135 13.73 -21.04 23.14
N SER A 136 12.90 -20.06 23.50
CA SER A 136 11.71 -20.26 24.35
C SER A 136 10.61 -21.06 23.65
N GLU A 137 10.20 -22.19 24.24
CA GLU A 137 9.12 -23.02 23.68
C GLU A 137 7.75 -22.33 23.70
N GLU A 138 7.49 -21.45 24.67
CA GLU A 138 6.29 -20.59 24.68
C GLU A 138 6.27 -19.68 23.45
N LYS A 139 7.38 -18.98 23.18
CA LYS A 139 7.48 -18.07 22.04
C LYS A 139 7.47 -18.81 20.70
N LYS A 140 8.09 -19.99 20.60
CA LYS A 140 7.93 -20.88 19.43
C LYS A 140 6.49 -21.36 19.25
N ALA A 141 5.74 -21.61 20.31
CA ALA A 141 4.33 -21.98 20.21
C ALA A 141 3.47 -20.82 19.67
N LEU A 142 3.61 -19.62 20.24
CA LEU A 142 2.94 -18.40 19.76
C LEU A 142 3.29 -18.08 18.30
N ASP A 143 4.57 -18.16 17.94
CA ASP A 143 5.05 -17.92 16.58
C ASP A 143 4.48 -18.93 15.56
N ARG A 144 4.34 -20.21 15.94
CA ARG A 144 3.65 -21.22 15.12
C ARG A 144 2.15 -20.92 14.92
N MET A 145 1.47 -20.31 15.90
CA MET A 145 0.04 -19.96 15.80
C MET A 145 -0.25 -18.86 14.76
N HIS A 146 0.73 -18.03 14.42
CA HIS A 146 0.60 -16.95 13.44
C HIS A 146 1.19 -17.29 12.06
N ASN A 147 1.63 -18.53 11.81
CA ASN A 147 2.34 -18.91 10.59
C ASN A 147 1.53 -18.62 9.31
N ASP A 148 0.21 -18.83 9.32
CA ASP A 148 -0.66 -18.51 8.18
C ASP A 148 -0.56 -17.03 7.78
N ILE A 149 -0.55 -16.13 8.77
CA ILE A 149 -0.39 -14.68 8.56
C ILE A 149 0.99 -14.38 7.97
N TYR A 150 2.07 -14.91 8.55
CA TYR A 150 3.43 -14.68 8.05
C TYR A 150 3.60 -15.20 6.61
N ASN A 151 2.94 -16.30 6.28
CA ASN A 151 3.00 -16.90 4.95
C ASN A 151 2.23 -16.07 3.91
N GLU A 152 1.08 -15.48 4.26
CA GLU A 152 0.37 -14.47 3.44
C GLU A 152 1.27 -13.25 3.16
N VAL A 153 1.96 -12.75 4.19
CA VAL A 153 2.85 -11.59 4.09
C VAL A 153 4.07 -11.90 3.20
N ARG A 154 4.66 -13.10 3.33
CA ARG A 154 5.77 -13.57 2.49
C ARG A 154 5.38 -13.73 1.01
N LEU A 155 4.16 -14.16 0.71
CA LEU A 155 3.62 -14.17 -0.66
C LEU A 155 3.58 -12.75 -1.26
N ALA A 156 3.05 -11.78 -0.50
CA ALA A 156 3.06 -10.39 -0.92
C ALA A 156 4.50 -9.85 -1.11
N ALA A 157 5.43 -10.19 -0.21
CA ALA A 157 6.82 -9.74 -0.26
C ALA A 157 7.59 -10.31 -1.46
N GLU A 158 7.33 -11.57 -1.82
CA GLU A 158 7.93 -12.20 -2.98
C GLU A 158 7.41 -11.58 -4.29
N ALA A 159 6.12 -11.25 -4.36
CA ALA A 159 5.56 -10.50 -5.49
C ALA A 159 6.18 -9.10 -5.60
N HIS A 160 6.45 -8.45 -4.46
CA HIS A 160 7.14 -7.17 -4.40
C HIS A 160 8.59 -7.27 -4.90
N ARG A 161 9.37 -8.23 -4.37
CA ARG A 161 10.76 -8.53 -4.80
C ARG A 161 10.87 -8.76 -6.31
N GLN A 162 10.04 -9.64 -6.88
CA GLN A 162 10.10 -9.95 -8.30
C GLN A 162 9.64 -8.78 -9.18
N THR A 163 8.64 -8.00 -8.73
CA THR A 163 8.23 -6.76 -9.42
C THR A 163 9.37 -5.74 -9.44
N ARG A 164 9.94 -5.39 -8.29
CA ARG A 164 10.96 -4.33 -8.22
C ARG A 164 12.24 -4.71 -8.95
N LEU A 165 12.64 -5.99 -8.92
CA LEU A 165 13.80 -6.49 -9.67
C LEU A 165 13.62 -6.37 -11.19
N HIS A 166 12.39 -6.53 -11.70
CA HIS A 166 12.06 -6.24 -13.10
C HIS A 166 12.14 -4.75 -13.38
N ILE A 167 11.50 -3.92 -12.55
CA ILE A 167 11.43 -2.47 -12.78
C ILE A 167 12.79 -1.79 -12.68
N GLN A 168 13.64 -2.13 -11.70
CA GLN A 168 15.03 -1.64 -11.61
C GLN A 168 15.84 -1.88 -12.90
N LYS A 169 15.59 -3.00 -13.60
CA LYS A 169 16.25 -3.33 -14.88
C LYS A 169 15.57 -2.65 -16.06
N TRP A 170 14.25 -2.45 -15.99
CA TRP A 170 13.44 -1.90 -17.07
C TRP A 170 13.55 -0.38 -17.18
N LEU A 171 13.52 0.37 -16.06
CA LEU A 171 13.58 1.84 -15.99
C LEU A 171 14.70 2.46 -16.86
N LYS A 172 14.35 3.45 -17.70
CA LYS A 172 15.29 4.25 -18.50
C LYS A 172 14.85 5.72 -18.51
N PRO A 173 15.79 6.68 -18.72
CA PRO A 173 15.43 8.05 -19.06
C PRO A 173 14.57 8.09 -20.33
N GLY A 174 13.69 9.07 -20.44
CA GLY A 174 12.79 9.27 -21.59
C GLY A 174 11.43 8.57 -21.45
N MET A 175 11.25 7.67 -20.48
CA MET A 175 9.94 7.09 -20.16
C MET A 175 9.05 8.09 -19.43
N THR A 176 7.76 8.14 -19.75
CA THR A 176 6.79 8.91 -18.96
C THR A 176 6.54 8.24 -17.61
N MET A 177 6.18 9.04 -16.60
CA MET A 177 5.81 8.49 -15.29
C MET A 177 4.59 7.57 -15.38
N ILE A 178 3.68 7.79 -16.36
CA ILE A 178 2.53 6.93 -16.60
C ILE A 178 2.98 5.55 -17.07
N GLU A 179 3.85 5.46 -18.09
CA GLU A 179 4.38 4.17 -18.57
C GLU A 179 5.09 3.38 -17.46
N ILE A 180 5.85 4.08 -16.61
CA ILE A 180 6.53 3.47 -15.44
C ILE A 180 5.52 2.89 -14.45
N CYS A 181 4.51 3.67 -14.04
CA CYS A 181 3.49 3.20 -13.13
C CYS A 181 2.66 2.06 -13.74
N GLU A 182 2.28 2.14 -15.01
CA GLU A 182 1.47 1.11 -15.64
C GLU A 182 2.23 -0.21 -15.83
N GLU A 183 3.50 -0.20 -16.24
CA GLU A 183 4.30 -1.44 -16.34
C GLU A 183 4.54 -2.08 -14.96
N LEU A 184 4.84 -1.27 -13.94
CA LEU A 184 5.00 -1.75 -12.57
C LEU A 184 3.70 -2.39 -12.07
N GLU A 185 2.58 -1.67 -12.15
CA GLU A 185 1.30 -2.17 -11.63
C GLU A 185 0.77 -3.36 -12.43
N ASN A 186 0.98 -3.39 -13.75
CA ASN A 186 0.59 -4.53 -14.59
C ASN A 186 1.45 -5.77 -14.29
N THR A 187 2.72 -5.58 -13.91
CA THR A 187 3.58 -6.66 -13.41
C THR A 187 3.11 -7.13 -12.04
N ALA A 188 2.99 -6.23 -11.07
CA ALA A 188 2.59 -6.55 -9.70
C ALA A 188 1.25 -7.29 -9.64
N ARG A 189 0.23 -6.86 -10.40
CA ARG A 189 -1.08 -7.55 -10.47
C ARG A 189 -0.98 -8.99 -10.99
N LYS A 190 -0.10 -9.27 -11.96
CA LYS A 190 0.16 -10.64 -12.44
C LYS A 190 0.83 -11.47 -11.35
N LEU A 191 1.85 -10.92 -10.68
CA LEU A 191 2.66 -11.68 -9.73
C LEU A 191 1.91 -11.95 -8.41
N ILE A 192 1.14 -10.99 -7.91
CA ILE A 192 0.32 -11.18 -6.70
C ILE A 192 -0.90 -12.10 -6.94
N GLY A 193 -1.37 -12.21 -8.19
CA GLY A 193 -2.59 -12.93 -8.54
C GLY A 193 -3.85 -12.14 -8.15
N ASP A 194 -3.99 -10.93 -8.70
CA ASP A 194 -5.06 -9.95 -8.41
C ASP A 194 -6.48 -10.58 -8.35
N ASP A 195 -7.11 -10.55 -7.17
CA ASP A 195 -8.44 -11.11 -6.85
C ASP A 195 -9.22 -10.15 -5.92
N GLY A 196 -9.52 -8.95 -6.44
CA GLY A 196 -10.26 -7.92 -5.72
C GLY A 196 -9.58 -7.55 -4.40
N LEU A 197 -10.33 -7.61 -3.30
CA LEU A 197 -9.77 -7.33 -1.96
C LEU A 197 -8.96 -8.48 -1.36
N LYS A 198 -8.90 -9.68 -1.98
CA LYS A 198 -8.13 -10.81 -1.42
C LYS A 198 -6.65 -10.75 -1.78
N ALA A 199 -6.31 -10.31 -2.98
CA ALA A 199 -4.95 -10.20 -3.47
C ALA A 199 -4.88 -9.03 -4.43
N GLY A 200 -3.86 -8.18 -4.31
CA GLY A 200 -3.78 -6.98 -5.14
C GLY A 200 -2.72 -5.98 -4.70
N LEU A 201 -2.88 -4.75 -5.16
CA LEU A 201 -2.00 -3.62 -4.83
C LEU A 201 -2.55 -2.89 -3.59
N ALA A 202 -1.69 -2.63 -2.60
CA ALA A 202 -2.10 -2.05 -1.32
C ALA A 202 -2.32 -0.54 -1.38
N PHE A 203 -1.56 0.15 -2.24
CA PHE A 203 -1.62 1.58 -2.47
C PHE A 203 -1.00 1.92 -3.84
N PRO A 204 -1.27 3.10 -4.41
CA PRO A 204 -0.79 3.48 -5.74
C PRO A 204 0.73 3.59 -5.83
N THR A 205 1.27 3.31 -7.02
CA THR A 205 2.71 3.44 -7.29
C THR A 205 3.17 4.89 -7.16
N GLY A 206 3.80 5.21 -6.02
CA GLY A 206 4.60 6.40 -5.84
C GLY A 206 5.80 6.40 -6.79
N CYS A 207 5.98 7.51 -7.49
CA CYS A 207 7.12 7.76 -8.39
C CYS A 207 7.67 9.18 -8.16
N SER A 208 7.71 9.59 -6.89
CA SER A 208 8.00 10.96 -6.43
C SER A 208 9.41 11.41 -6.82
N ARG A 209 9.55 12.66 -7.26
CA ARG A 209 10.74 13.11 -8.03
C ARG A 209 11.42 14.35 -7.44
N ASN A 210 12.75 14.27 -7.32
CA ASN A 210 13.62 15.35 -6.82
C ASN A 210 13.17 15.85 -5.44
N HIS A 211 12.82 17.13 -5.30
CA HIS A 211 12.25 17.74 -4.10
C HIS A 211 10.91 17.14 -3.60
N CYS A 212 10.13 16.47 -4.45
CA CYS A 212 8.96 15.69 -4.03
C CYS A 212 9.42 14.37 -3.42
N ALA A 213 9.16 14.17 -2.13
CA ALA A 213 9.56 12.99 -1.38
C ALA A 213 8.58 11.82 -1.55
N ALA A 214 7.28 12.06 -1.32
CA ALA A 214 6.24 11.03 -1.26
C ALA A 214 4.92 11.45 -1.94
N HIS A 215 4.00 10.49 -2.11
CA HIS A 215 2.61 10.65 -2.58
C HIS A 215 2.38 11.26 -3.99
N TYR A 216 3.40 11.36 -4.84
CA TYR A 216 3.19 11.65 -6.26
C TYR A 216 3.07 10.35 -7.08
N THR A 217 1.93 10.20 -7.75
CA THR A 217 1.72 9.31 -8.90
C THR A 217 1.02 10.12 -9.99
N PRO A 218 1.30 9.94 -11.29
CA PRO A 218 0.70 10.74 -12.34
C PRO A 218 -0.82 10.56 -12.40
N ASN A 219 -1.54 11.65 -12.68
CA ASN A 219 -2.95 11.62 -13.06
C ASN A 219 -3.09 11.43 -14.59
N ALA A 220 -4.30 11.14 -15.07
CA ALA A 220 -4.55 11.01 -16.51
C ALA A 220 -4.20 12.31 -17.26
N GLY A 221 -3.33 12.21 -18.27
CA GLY A 221 -2.87 13.35 -19.07
C GLY A 221 -1.58 14.01 -18.56
N ASP A 222 -0.99 13.52 -17.47
CA ASP A 222 0.36 13.91 -17.05
C ASP A 222 1.39 13.55 -18.16
N LYS A 223 2.29 14.49 -18.45
CA LYS A 223 3.34 14.36 -19.49
C LYS A 223 4.74 14.35 -18.90
N THR A 224 4.86 14.18 -17.59
CA THR A 224 6.16 14.13 -16.91
C THR A 224 6.96 12.94 -17.40
N VAL A 225 8.20 13.21 -17.81
CA VAL A 225 9.20 12.23 -18.28
C VAL A 225 10.29 12.09 -17.22
N PHE A 226 10.77 10.87 -17.00
CA PHE A 226 11.93 10.57 -16.17
C PHE A 226 13.20 10.99 -16.92
N GLU A 227 13.91 11.98 -16.40
CA GLU A 227 15.17 12.51 -16.92
C GLU A 227 16.39 11.77 -16.35
N TYR A 228 17.56 11.93 -16.97
CA TYR A 228 18.81 11.33 -16.48
C TYR A 228 19.25 11.85 -15.10
N ASP A 229 19.02 13.14 -14.84
CA ASP A 229 19.41 13.83 -13.60
C ASP A 229 18.35 13.78 -12.49
N ASP A 230 17.29 13.00 -12.65
CA ASP A 230 16.23 12.89 -11.63
C ASP A 230 16.58 11.89 -10.51
N VAL A 231 16.06 12.18 -9.31
CA VAL A 231 16.04 11.29 -8.15
C VAL A 231 14.59 10.85 -7.89
N VAL A 232 14.25 9.64 -8.36
CA VAL A 232 12.89 9.09 -8.30
C VAL A 232 12.78 8.05 -7.18
N LYS A 233 11.82 8.23 -6.27
CA LYS A 233 11.42 7.20 -5.31
C LYS A 233 10.37 6.32 -5.96
N ILE A 234 10.65 5.03 -6.10
CA ILE A 234 9.68 4.02 -6.53
C ILE A 234 9.17 3.33 -5.28
N ASP A 235 7.91 3.56 -5.00
CA ASP A 235 7.23 3.20 -3.76
C ASP A 235 5.90 2.54 -4.14
N PHE A 236 5.68 1.28 -3.75
CA PHE A 236 4.48 0.55 -4.13
C PHE A 236 4.20 -0.62 -3.18
N GLY A 237 2.92 -0.91 -2.95
CA GLY A 237 2.54 -1.98 -2.03
C GLY A 237 1.82 -3.14 -2.71
N THR A 238 2.04 -4.34 -2.19
CA THR A 238 1.29 -5.56 -2.51
C THR A 238 0.57 -6.06 -1.25
N HIS A 239 -0.53 -6.80 -1.40
CA HIS A 239 -1.15 -7.46 -0.25
C HIS A 239 -1.78 -8.82 -0.57
N ILE A 240 -1.92 -9.63 0.48
CA ILE A 240 -2.79 -10.82 0.53
C ILE A 240 -3.67 -10.69 1.77
N ASN A 241 -4.99 -10.80 1.64
CA ASN A 241 -5.99 -10.65 2.71
C ASN A 241 -5.77 -9.41 3.60
N GLY A 242 -5.38 -8.29 3.00
CA GLY A 242 -5.06 -7.04 3.68
C GLY A 242 -3.72 -7.03 4.44
N ARG A 243 -2.92 -8.11 4.38
CA ARG A 243 -1.54 -8.15 4.85
C ARG A 243 -0.67 -7.41 3.84
N ILE A 244 -0.36 -6.15 4.16
CA ILE A 244 0.35 -5.24 3.26
C ILE A 244 1.85 -5.43 3.39
N ILE A 245 2.53 -5.38 2.24
CA ILE A 245 3.93 -5.03 2.13
C ILE A 245 4.01 -3.58 1.67
N ASP A 246 4.72 -2.81 2.47
CA ASP A 246 5.16 -1.44 2.24
C ASP A 246 6.69 -1.43 2.11
N CYS A 247 7.21 -0.95 0.98
CA CYS A 247 8.61 -1.11 0.62
C CYS A 247 8.98 -0.27 -0.62
N ALA A 248 9.94 0.63 -0.44
CA ALA A 248 10.33 1.63 -1.43
C ALA A 248 11.86 1.65 -1.66
N PHE A 249 12.25 2.10 -2.85
CA PHE A 249 13.65 2.35 -3.20
C PHE A 249 13.80 3.61 -4.06
N THR A 250 14.95 4.27 -3.93
CA THR A 250 15.32 5.38 -4.82
C THR A 250 16.08 4.86 -6.05
N HIS A 251 15.72 5.36 -7.23
CA HIS A 251 16.40 5.11 -8.50
C HIS A 251 16.99 6.41 -9.06
N THR A 252 18.23 6.33 -9.53
CA THR A 252 19.01 7.42 -10.11
C THR A 252 19.88 6.87 -11.24
N PHE A 253 20.06 7.64 -12.32
CA PHE A 253 21.01 7.28 -13.39
C PHE A 253 22.34 8.04 -13.30
N ASN A 254 22.35 9.19 -12.63
CA ASN A 254 23.55 9.99 -12.39
C ASN A 254 24.19 9.61 -11.03
N PRO A 255 25.44 9.13 -10.99
CA PRO A 255 26.12 8.71 -9.76
C PRO A 255 26.42 9.86 -8.79
N LYS A 256 26.23 11.14 -9.17
CA LYS A 256 26.36 12.29 -8.26
C LYS A 256 25.41 12.21 -7.04
N TYR A 257 24.38 11.37 -7.11
CA TYR A 257 23.44 11.14 -6.01
C TYR A 257 23.78 9.92 -5.14
N ASP A 258 24.80 9.12 -5.47
CA ASP A 258 25.08 7.84 -4.79
C ASP A 258 25.24 8.02 -3.28
N LYS A 259 25.89 9.10 -2.83
CA LYS A 259 26.04 9.43 -1.40
C LYS A 259 24.72 9.77 -0.69
N LEU A 260 23.75 10.36 -1.39
CA LEU A 260 22.39 10.57 -0.85
C LEU A 260 21.67 9.23 -0.66
N LEU A 261 21.77 8.33 -1.66
CA LEU A 261 21.15 7.01 -1.60
C LEU A 261 21.80 6.12 -0.54
N GLU A 262 23.13 6.18 -0.38
CA GLU A 262 23.88 5.48 0.66
C GLU A 262 23.46 5.93 2.06
N ALA A 263 23.42 7.25 2.31
CA ALA A 263 23.01 7.84 3.58
C ALA A 263 21.61 7.38 4.01
N VAL A 264 20.63 7.45 3.10
CA VAL A 264 19.24 7.06 3.38
C VAL A 264 19.11 5.55 3.54
N ARG A 265 19.86 4.74 2.77
CA ARG A 265 19.83 3.28 2.91
C ARG A 265 20.41 2.81 4.24
N ASP A 266 21.53 3.38 4.70
CA ASP A 266 22.07 3.01 6.02
C ASP A 266 21.28 3.61 7.18
N ALA A 267 20.68 4.80 7.03
CA ALA A 267 19.72 5.33 7.99
C ALA A 267 18.49 4.40 8.14
N THR A 268 17.95 3.92 7.02
CA THR A 268 16.85 2.93 6.99
C THR A 268 17.26 1.61 7.64
N ASN A 269 18.41 1.06 7.27
CA ASN A 269 18.93 -0.16 7.87
C ASN A 269 19.28 0.01 9.35
N THR A 270 19.66 1.21 9.80
CA THR A 270 19.81 1.56 11.22
C THR A 270 18.47 1.53 11.95
N GLY A 271 17.43 2.13 11.37
CA GLY A 271 16.06 2.02 11.87
C GLY A 271 15.60 0.57 12.01
N ILE A 272 15.85 -0.24 10.98
CA ILE A 272 15.53 -1.68 10.98
C ILE A 272 16.31 -2.41 12.07
N ARG A 273 17.62 -2.18 12.21
CA ARG A 273 18.47 -2.79 13.26
C ARG A 273 17.98 -2.41 14.66
N ALA A 274 17.65 -1.14 14.88
CA ALA A 274 17.18 -0.60 16.16
C ALA A 274 15.76 -1.07 16.55
N ALA A 275 14.88 -1.30 15.57
CA ALA A 275 13.50 -1.73 15.78
C ALA A 275 13.40 -3.12 16.45
N GLY A 276 12.34 -3.35 17.23
CA GLY A 276 12.16 -4.57 18.01
C GLY A 276 11.16 -4.41 19.16
N ILE A 277 10.74 -5.53 19.74
CA ILE A 277 9.81 -5.54 20.88
C ILE A 277 10.43 -4.77 22.07
N ASP A 278 9.60 -3.98 22.76
CA ASP A 278 9.98 -3.08 23.87
C ASP A 278 10.96 -1.94 23.48
N VAL A 279 11.16 -1.68 22.17
CA VAL A 279 11.90 -0.48 21.70
C VAL A 279 10.98 0.73 21.69
N ARG A 280 11.43 1.86 22.27
CA ARG A 280 10.73 3.15 22.18
C ARG A 280 10.93 3.76 20.80
N LEU A 281 9.86 4.23 20.18
CA LEU A 281 9.88 4.80 18.82
C LEU A 281 10.84 6.02 18.72
N CYS A 282 10.90 6.86 19.76
CA CYS A 282 11.85 7.98 19.85
C CYS A 282 13.33 7.58 19.74
N ASP A 283 13.72 6.40 20.23
CA ASP A 283 15.11 5.94 20.23
C ASP A 283 15.55 5.46 18.84
N ILE A 284 14.60 4.93 18.07
CA ILE A 284 14.80 4.56 16.66
C ILE A 284 15.05 5.84 15.85
N GLY A 285 14.20 6.87 16.02
CA GLY A 285 14.36 8.15 15.32
C GLY A 285 15.63 8.92 15.67
N ALA A 286 16.12 8.80 16.91
CA ALA A 286 17.41 9.37 17.29
C ALA A 286 18.58 8.69 16.55
N GLN A 287 18.59 7.36 16.47
CA GLN A 287 19.63 6.60 15.76
C GLN A 287 19.57 6.78 14.24
N ILE A 288 18.37 6.81 13.65
CA ILE A 288 18.16 7.12 12.23
C ILE A 288 18.76 8.50 11.90
N GLN A 289 18.48 9.51 12.72
CA GLN A 289 19.01 10.85 12.52
C GLN A 289 20.54 10.91 12.66
N GLU A 290 21.10 10.28 13.71
CA GLU A 290 22.54 10.24 13.94
C GLU A 290 23.30 9.67 12.75
N VAL A 291 22.83 8.55 12.19
CA VAL A 291 23.44 7.95 11.00
C VAL A 291 23.22 8.84 9.77
N MET A 292 22.00 9.32 9.51
CA MET A 292 21.72 10.12 8.31
C MET A 292 22.51 11.44 8.28
N GLU A 293 22.57 12.15 9.41
CA GLU A 293 23.30 13.43 9.55
C GLU A 293 24.83 13.24 9.61
N SER A 294 25.33 12.01 9.71
CA SER A 294 26.77 11.72 9.57
C SER A 294 27.27 11.75 8.13
N TYR A 295 26.36 11.76 7.14
CA TYR A 295 26.70 11.80 5.72
C TYR A 295 26.69 13.22 5.15
N GLU A 296 27.71 13.51 4.35
CA GLU A 296 27.80 14.68 3.49
C GLU A 296 27.83 14.25 2.02
N MET A 297 27.29 15.09 1.14
CA MET A 297 27.39 14.94 -0.31
C MET A 297 27.77 16.26 -0.97
N GLU A 298 28.47 16.20 -2.10
CA GLU A 298 28.75 17.37 -2.93
C GLU A 298 27.83 17.38 -4.16
N LEU A 299 27.16 18.50 -4.43
CA LEU A 299 26.40 18.74 -5.65
C LEU A 299 26.76 20.13 -6.19
N ASP A 300 27.19 20.17 -7.46
CA ASP A 300 27.50 21.40 -8.20
C ASP A 300 28.44 22.37 -7.44
N GLY A 301 29.48 21.82 -6.80
CA GLY A 301 30.46 22.59 -6.02
C GLY A 301 29.98 23.07 -4.64
N LYS A 302 28.90 22.48 -4.10
CA LYS A 302 28.38 22.76 -2.76
C LYS A 302 28.23 21.48 -1.95
N THR A 303 28.73 21.50 -0.71
CA THR A 303 28.54 20.42 0.26
C THR A 303 27.20 20.57 0.97
N TYR A 304 26.47 19.45 1.11
CA TYR A 304 25.22 19.33 1.85
C TYR A 304 25.37 18.18 2.85
N GLN A 305 25.13 18.46 4.13
CA GLN A 305 24.80 17.42 5.10
C GLN A 305 23.41 16.86 4.75
N VAL A 306 23.26 15.54 4.71
CA VAL A 306 21.97 14.90 4.44
C VAL A 306 21.07 15.04 5.66
N LYS A 307 19.88 15.62 5.48
CA LYS A 307 18.94 15.89 6.59
C LYS A 307 17.74 14.96 6.54
N PRO A 308 17.32 14.36 7.66
CA PRO A 308 16.02 13.70 7.73
C PRO A 308 14.88 14.67 7.44
N ILE A 309 13.88 14.22 6.68
CA ILE A 309 12.64 14.98 6.51
C ILE A 309 11.79 14.82 7.78
N ARG A 310 11.95 15.75 8.73
CA ARG A 310 11.48 15.58 10.12
C ARG A 310 9.96 15.42 10.31
N ASN A 311 9.15 15.70 9.29
CA ASN A 311 7.71 15.50 9.27
C ASN A 311 7.25 14.38 8.30
N LEU A 312 8.15 13.46 7.95
CA LEU A 312 7.84 12.13 7.43
C LEU A 312 8.31 11.07 8.43
N ASN A 313 7.60 9.97 8.51
CA ASN A 313 7.75 8.95 9.56
C ASN A 313 7.31 7.59 9.01
N GLY A 314 8.05 6.52 9.31
CA GLY A 314 7.51 5.18 9.14
C GLY A 314 6.31 4.92 10.06
N HIS A 315 5.68 3.76 9.96
CA HIS A 315 4.41 3.52 10.66
C HIS A 315 4.13 2.04 10.94
N SER A 316 3.30 1.79 11.95
CA SER A 316 2.68 0.48 12.14
C SER A 316 1.69 0.17 11.01
N ILE A 317 1.64 -1.08 10.55
CA ILE A 317 0.72 -1.60 9.53
C ILE A 317 -0.32 -2.53 10.18
N SER A 318 -1.52 -2.60 9.61
CA SER A 318 -2.58 -3.54 10.02
C SER A 318 -3.43 -4.00 8.84
N PRO A 319 -4.27 -5.04 9.00
CA PRO A 319 -5.11 -5.57 7.91
C PRO A 319 -5.95 -4.48 7.23
N TYR A 320 -5.68 -4.26 5.95
CA TYR A 320 -6.31 -3.21 5.12
C TYR A 320 -6.15 -1.77 5.68
N ARG A 321 -5.12 -1.52 6.50
CA ARG A 321 -4.83 -0.22 7.13
C ARG A 321 -3.33 0.04 7.08
N ILE A 322 -2.91 0.83 6.08
CA ILE A 322 -1.50 1.19 5.86
C ILE A 322 -0.92 1.90 7.10
N HIS A 323 -1.62 2.91 7.61
CA HIS A 323 -1.28 3.65 8.83
C HIS A 323 -2.14 3.17 10.02
N ALA A 324 -1.62 2.24 10.83
CA ALA A 324 -2.31 1.65 11.98
C ALA A 324 -2.22 2.45 13.29
N GLY A 325 -1.61 3.65 13.29
CA GLY A 325 -1.69 4.62 14.38
C GLY A 325 -0.50 4.67 15.36
N LYS A 326 0.59 3.96 15.09
CA LYS A 326 1.93 4.29 15.62
C LYS A 326 2.79 4.83 14.49
N THR A 327 3.55 5.89 14.77
CA THR A 327 4.51 6.51 13.84
C THR A 327 5.94 6.30 14.34
N VAL A 328 6.81 5.78 13.48
CA VAL A 328 8.26 5.61 13.71
C VAL A 328 8.96 6.91 13.29
N PRO A 329 9.40 7.76 14.23
CA PRO A 329 10.07 9.01 13.87
C PRO A 329 11.42 8.72 13.21
N ILE A 330 11.87 9.64 12.35
CA ILE A 330 13.20 9.62 11.73
C ILE A 330 14.13 10.73 12.28
N VAL A 331 13.70 11.35 13.38
CA VAL A 331 14.42 12.37 14.15
C VAL A 331 14.25 12.14 15.65
N ARG A 332 15.17 12.68 16.45
CA ARG A 332 15.04 12.71 17.92
C ARG A 332 13.81 13.53 18.35
N GLY A 333 13.25 13.19 19.51
CA GLY A 333 12.16 13.95 20.15
C GLY A 333 10.73 13.50 19.82
N GLY A 334 10.55 12.37 19.14
CA GLY A 334 9.24 11.73 18.96
C GLY A 334 8.69 11.09 20.25
N GLU A 335 7.54 10.42 20.14
CA GLU A 335 6.89 9.76 21.28
C GLU A 335 7.70 8.60 21.86
N ALA A 336 7.67 8.46 23.19
CA ALA A 336 8.28 7.33 23.92
C ALA A 336 7.43 6.05 23.91
N ARG A 337 6.41 5.96 23.05
CA ARG A 337 5.58 4.76 22.86
C ARG A 337 6.45 3.61 22.35
N ILE A 338 6.13 2.38 22.76
CA ILE A 338 6.93 1.18 22.40
C ILE A 338 6.36 0.40 21.23
N MET A 339 7.24 -0.32 20.55
CA MET A 339 6.91 -1.42 19.65
C MET A 339 6.53 -2.68 20.43
N GLU A 340 5.49 -3.40 20.00
CA GLU A 340 4.90 -4.55 20.70
C GLU A 340 5.00 -5.86 19.89
N GLU A 341 4.83 -7.00 20.56
CA GLU A 341 4.90 -8.33 19.93
C GLU A 341 3.76 -8.53 18.91
N ASN A 342 4.08 -9.12 17.76
CA ASN A 342 3.19 -9.38 16.61
C ASN A 342 2.76 -8.12 15.82
N GLU A 343 3.32 -6.94 16.12
CA GLU A 343 3.14 -5.76 15.28
C GLU A 343 3.94 -5.84 13.97
N PHE A 344 3.44 -5.12 12.97
CA PHE A 344 4.04 -4.95 11.65
C PHE A 344 4.40 -3.49 11.48
N TYR A 345 5.55 -3.19 10.88
CA TYR A 345 5.99 -1.81 10.66
C TYR A 345 6.58 -1.61 9.27
N ALA A 346 6.17 -0.53 8.61
CA ALA A 346 6.96 0.18 7.62
C ALA A 346 8.11 0.91 8.33
N ILE A 347 9.35 0.54 8.03
CA ILE A 347 10.53 1.29 8.45
C ILE A 347 11.10 1.98 7.21
N GLU A 348 10.62 3.19 6.98
CA GLU A 348 11.09 4.10 5.94
C GLU A 348 11.90 5.27 6.52
N THR A 349 12.85 5.79 5.74
CA THR A 349 13.51 7.05 6.04
C THR A 349 13.66 7.91 4.80
N PHE A 350 13.63 9.23 4.98
CA PHE A 350 13.76 10.20 3.91
C PHE A 350 14.89 11.17 4.18
N GLY A 351 15.89 11.20 3.31
CA GLY A 351 16.97 12.19 3.33
C GLY A 351 16.73 13.30 2.32
N SER A 352 17.07 14.54 2.68
CA SER A 352 16.91 15.73 1.85
C SER A 352 18.17 16.61 1.89
N THR A 353 18.51 17.22 0.75
CA THR A 353 19.50 18.31 0.67
C THR A 353 18.89 19.70 0.99
N GLY A 354 17.57 19.77 1.18
CA GLY A 354 16.79 20.98 1.39
C GLY A 354 16.67 21.41 2.85
N ARG A 355 15.43 21.68 3.29
CA ARG A 355 15.11 22.09 4.67
C ARG A 355 14.86 20.91 5.60
N GLY A 356 14.73 19.70 5.07
CA GLY A 356 14.29 18.53 5.83
C GLY A 356 12.84 18.71 6.30
N VAL A 357 11.98 19.28 5.46
CA VAL A 357 10.53 19.47 5.71
C VAL A 357 9.76 19.38 4.40
N VAL A 358 8.73 18.56 4.37
CA VAL A 358 7.77 18.52 3.26
C VAL A 358 6.52 19.36 3.54
N ASN A 359 5.91 19.88 2.48
CA ASN A 359 4.60 20.54 2.48
C ASN A 359 3.78 19.96 1.32
N ASN A 360 2.45 20.08 1.40
CA ASN A 360 1.57 19.68 0.31
C ASN A 360 1.81 20.58 -0.91
N ASP A 361 2.05 19.99 -2.08
CA ASP A 361 2.24 20.71 -3.36
C ASP A 361 1.71 19.85 -4.54
N MET A 362 1.64 20.45 -5.73
CA MET A 362 1.17 19.82 -6.98
C MET A 362 -0.29 19.33 -6.92
N GLU A 363 -0.74 18.60 -7.95
CA GLU A 363 -2.10 18.06 -7.99
C GLU A 363 -2.20 16.77 -7.17
N CYS A 364 -3.15 16.71 -6.24
CA CYS A 364 -3.42 15.47 -5.48
C CYS A 364 -3.77 14.30 -6.41
N SER A 365 -3.19 13.14 -6.14
CA SER A 365 -3.38 11.91 -6.92
C SER A 365 -3.84 10.74 -6.05
N HIS A 366 -3.38 10.66 -4.80
CA HIS A 366 -3.69 9.61 -3.84
C HIS A 366 -4.89 9.99 -2.96
N TYR A 367 -5.72 8.98 -2.67
CA TYR A 367 -6.89 9.08 -1.82
C TYR A 367 -7.03 7.77 -1.04
N MET A 368 -7.50 7.83 0.19
CA MET A 368 -7.79 6.62 0.98
C MET A 368 -9.09 6.82 1.74
N LYS A 369 -9.92 5.77 1.83
CA LYS A 369 -11.10 5.83 2.68
C LYS A 369 -10.63 5.90 4.13
N ASN A 370 -11.11 6.90 4.88
CA ASN A 370 -10.80 7.01 6.29
C ASN A 370 -11.30 5.75 7.03
N TYR A 371 -10.39 5.05 7.70
CA TYR A 371 -10.65 3.73 8.29
C TYR A 371 -11.70 3.80 9.41
N ASP A 372 -11.67 4.89 10.18
CA ASP A 372 -12.50 5.10 11.37
C ASP A 372 -13.75 5.96 11.03
N ALA A 373 -14.02 6.23 9.75
CA ALA A 373 -15.16 7.02 9.31
C ALA A 373 -16.50 6.40 9.68
N GLN A 374 -17.31 7.17 10.41
CA GLN A 374 -18.69 6.82 10.73
C GLN A 374 -19.58 6.89 9.48
N TYR A 375 -20.78 6.31 9.56
CA TYR A 375 -21.77 6.38 8.48
C TYR A 375 -22.26 7.83 8.29
N VAL A 376 -21.95 8.42 7.13
CA VAL A 376 -22.44 9.75 6.73
C VAL A 376 -23.49 9.62 5.62
N PRO A 377 -24.72 10.13 5.80
CA PRO A 377 -25.78 10.03 4.80
C PRO A 377 -25.54 10.94 3.59
N LEU A 378 -25.08 10.34 2.49
CA LEU A 378 -24.86 11.05 1.23
C LEU A 378 -26.18 11.45 0.56
N ARG A 379 -26.27 12.71 0.10
CA ARG A 379 -27.42 13.22 -0.68
C ARG A 379 -27.24 13.00 -2.18
N LEU A 380 -26.05 13.33 -2.70
CA LEU A 380 -25.73 13.23 -4.13
C LEU A 380 -25.64 11.76 -4.57
N GLN A 381 -26.31 11.43 -5.68
CA GLN A 381 -26.29 10.06 -6.23
C GLN A 381 -24.91 9.69 -6.80
N SER A 382 -24.19 10.64 -7.39
CA SER A 382 -22.83 10.46 -7.88
C SER A 382 -21.87 10.03 -6.76
N SER A 383 -21.92 10.70 -5.59
CA SER A 383 -21.11 10.35 -4.43
C SER A 383 -21.45 8.98 -3.85
N LYS A 384 -22.74 8.58 -3.84
CA LYS A 384 -23.13 7.21 -3.45
C LYS A 384 -22.56 6.16 -4.40
N CYS A 385 -22.66 6.38 -5.71
CA CYS A 385 -22.12 5.48 -6.72
C CYS A 385 -20.59 5.37 -6.61
N LEU A 386 -19.89 6.49 -6.42
CA LEU A 386 -18.44 6.52 -6.25
C LEU A 386 -18.00 5.81 -4.96
N LEU A 387 -18.66 6.08 -3.81
CA LEU A 387 -18.35 5.40 -2.56
C LEU A 387 -18.63 3.89 -2.65
N SER A 388 -19.67 3.46 -3.35
CA SER A 388 -19.93 2.04 -3.62
C SER A 388 -18.84 1.41 -4.48
N LEU A 389 -18.27 2.14 -5.43
CA LEU A 389 -17.14 1.70 -6.25
C LEU A 389 -15.85 1.62 -5.42
N ILE A 390 -15.57 2.61 -4.57
CA ILE A 390 -14.43 2.61 -3.65
C ILE A 390 -14.51 1.42 -2.68
N ASN A 391 -15.64 1.24 -2.00
CA ASN A 391 -15.83 0.13 -1.05
C ASN A 391 -15.68 -1.26 -1.73
N ARG A 392 -16.06 -1.39 -3.00
CA ARG A 392 -15.98 -2.67 -3.74
C ARG A 392 -14.55 -3.01 -4.20
N ASN A 393 -13.79 -2.02 -4.66
CA ASN A 393 -12.49 -2.26 -5.29
C ASN A 393 -11.29 -2.05 -4.35
N PHE A 394 -11.41 -1.14 -3.36
CA PHE A 394 -10.30 -0.73 -2.49
C PHE A 394 -10.61 -0.92 -1.00
N GLY A 395 -11.88 -0.81 -0.60
CA GLY A 395 -12.27 -0.94 0.82
C GLY A 395 -11.72 0.24 1.64
N THR A 396 -10.67 -0.02 2.41
CA THR A 396 -9.88 0.98 3.16
C THR A 396 -8.43 1.11 2.68
N LEU A 397 -8.05 0.38 1.63
CA LEU A 397 -6.77 0.57 0.94
C LEU A 397 -6.75 1.91 0.19
N ALA A 398 -5.55 2.45 -0.03
CA ALA A 398 -5.38 3.67 -0.81
C ALA A 398 -5.55 3.40 -2.32
N PHE A 399 -5.99 4.42 -3.05
CA PHE A 399 -6.22 4.38 -4.49
C PHE A 399 -5.85 5.72 -5.13
N CYS A 400 -5.75 5.75 -6.46
CA CYS A 400 -5.51 6.99 -7.21
C CYS A 400 -6.55 7.22 -8.31
N LYS A 401 -6.53 8.41 -8.92
CA LYS A 401 -7.44 8.77 -10.04
C LYS A 401 -7.36 7.75 -11.20
N ARG A 402 -6.15 7.34 -11.60
CA ARG A 402 -5.95 6.31 -12.66
C ARG A 402 -6.64 4.99 -12.33
N TRP A 403 -6.73 4.61 -11.05
CA TRP A 403 -7.41 3.38 -10.64
C TRP A 403 -8.93 3.53 -10.61
N LEU A 404 -9.45 4.73 -10.31
CA LEU A 404 -10.86 5.05 -10.52
C LEU A 404 -11.23 4.97 -12.00
N ASP A 405 -10.41 5.54 -12.89
CA ASP A 405 -10.58 5.46 -14.35
C ASP A 405 -10.62 3.99 -14.81
N ARG A 406 -9.63 3.18 -14.40
CA ARG A 406 -9.56 1.73 -14.70
C ARG A 406 -10.75 0.93 -14.14
N ALA A 407 -11.28 1.32 -12.98
CA ALA A 407 -12.47 0.72 -12.38
C ALA A 407 -13.81 1.17 -13.04
N GLY A 408 -13.75 1.99 -14.11
CA GLY A 408 -14.90 2.46 -14.88
C GLY A 408 -15.61 3.68 -14.30
N ALA A 409 -14.99 4.40 -13.35
CA ALA A 409 -15.53 5.66 -12.88
C ALA A 409 -15.35 6.75 -13.96
N THR A 410 -16.36 7.59 -14.15
CA THR A 410 -16.28 8.74 -15.08
C THR A 410 -16.88 9.99 -14.40
N LYS A 411 -16.34 11.18 -14.75
CA LYS A 411 -16.81 12.49 -14.22
C LYS A 411 -16.92 12.53 -12.68
N TYR A 412 -16.05 11.80 -11.99
CA TYR A 412 -16.15 11.56 -10.55
C TYR A 412 -15.54 12.67 -9.69
N GLN A 413 -14.85 13.66 -10.26
CA GLN A 413 -14.05 14.65 -9.53
C GLN A 413 -14.87 15.41 -8.47
N MET A 414 -16.08 15.87 -8.81
CA MET A 414 -16.98 16.52 -7.83
C MET A 414 -17.49 15.56 -6.76
N ALA A 415 -17.74 14.29 -7.12
CA ALA A 415 -18.17 13.27 -6.18
C ALA A 415 -17.04 12.88 -5.21
N LEU A 416 -15.80 12.82 -5.68
CA LEU A 416 -14.61 12.55 -4.87
C LEU A 416 -14.38 13.69 -3.88
N LYS A 417 -14.46 14.95 -4.34
CA LYS A 417 -14.42 16.12 -3.45
C LYS A 417 -15.53 16.08 -2.40
N ASP A 418 -16.75 15.74 -2.78
CA ASP A 418 -17.91 15.62 -1.87
C ASP A 418 -17.77 14.49 -0.82
N LEU A 419 -16.91 13.47 -1.07
CA LEU A 419 -16.52 12.47 -0.08
C LEU A 419 -15.41 12.98 0.86
N CYS A 420 -14.49 13.79 0.33
CA CYS A 420 -13.41 14.41 1.11
C CYS A 420 -13.92 15.51 2.05
N ASP A 421 -14.80 16.40 1.54
CA ASP A 421 -15.50 17.44 2.32
C ASP A 421 -16.36 16.86 3.47
N LYS A 422 -16.58 15.53 3.50
CA LYS A 422 -17.33 14.80 4.53
C LYS A 422 -16.47 13.89 5.41
N GLY A 423 -15.15 13.86 5.24
CA GLY A 423 -14.25 12.98 6.00
C GLY A 423 -14.51 11.48 5.79
N ILE A 424 -15.06 11.10 4.64
CA ILE A 424 -15.26 9.67 4.28
C ILE A 424 -14.03 9.13 3.56
N VAL A 425 -13.35 10.00 2.80
CA VAL A 425 -12.13 9.74 2.04
C VAL A 425 -11.19 10.88 2.36
N ASP A 426 -9.96 10.60 2.75
CA ASP A 426 -8.94 11.61 2.96
C ASP A 426 -8.07 11.71 1.70
N ASP A 427 -7.65 12.93 1.34
CA ASP A 427 -6.78 13.19 0.21
C ASP A 427 -5.30 13.30 0.65
N TYR A 428 -4.42 12.64 -0.09
CA TYR A 428 -2.99 12.54 0.21
C TYR A 428 -2.20 13.22 -0.93
N PRO A 429 -2.07 14.56 -0.90
CA PRO A 429 -1.33 15.28 -1.93
C PRO A 429 0.18 14.97 -1.86
N PRO A 430 0.91 15.16 -2.97
CA PRO A 430 2.36 15.08 -3.01
C PRO A 430 3.05 15.92 -1.93
N LEU A 431 4.09 15.35 -1.34
CA LEU A 431 4.81 15.94 -0.20
C LEU A 431 6.20 16.43 -0.64
N CYS A 432 6.38 17.75 -0.73
CA CYS A 432 7.54 18.40 -1.32
C CYS A 432 8.35 19.25 -0.32
N ASP A 433 9.68 19.05 -0.29
CA ASP A 433 10.63 20.03 0.26
C ASP A 433 10.89 21.13 -0.78
N ILE A 434 11.79 22.07 -0.52
CA ILE A 434 12.03 23.24 -1.36
C ILE A 434 12.45 22.87 -2.79
N LYS A 435 11.85 23.55 -3.76
CA LYS A 435 12.19 23.38 -5.18
C LYS A 435 13.70 23.57 -5.41
N GLY A 436 14.30 22.60 -6.09
CA GLY A 436 15.74 22.57 -6.38
C GLY A 436 16.58 21.72 -5.41
N CYS A 437 16.00 21.21 -4.32
CA CYS A 437 16.65 20.16 -3.54
C CYS A 437 16.34 18.76 -4.09
N TYR A 438 17.03 17.76 -3.53
CA TYR A 438 16.87 16.35 -3.86
C TYR A 438 16.48 15.58 -2.61
N THR A 439 15.59 14.60 -2.78
CA THR A 439 15.14 13.70 -1.71
C THR A 439 15.26 12.25 -2.15
N ALA A 440 15.67 11.37 -1.24
CA ALA A 440 15.73 9.92 -1.41
C ALA A 440 14.96 9.22 -0.27
N GLN A 441 14.41 8.04 -0.55
CA GLN A 441 13.71 7.12 0.35
C GLN A 441 14.28 5.71 0.18
N PHE A 442 14.35 4.97 1.29
CA PHE A 442 14.44 3.50 1.32
C PHE A 442 13.51 3.00 2.42
N GLU A 443 12.98 1.80 2.26
CA GLU A 443 12.01 1.24 3.20
C GLU A 443 11.94 -0.28 3.18
N HIS A 444 11.66 -0.88 4.35
CA HIS A 444 11.14 -2.24 4.43
C HIS A 444 9.97 -2.40 5.41
N THR A 445 9.08 -3.33 5.08
CA THR A 445 8.18 -3.95 6.06
C THR A 445 8.97 -4.92 6.94
N ILE A 446 8.79 -4.79 8.26
CA ILE A 446 9.26 -5.75 9.26
C ILE A 446 8.08 -6.37 10.04
N MET A 447 8.26 -7.62 10.48
CA MET A 447 7.34 -8.32 11.36
C MET A 447 8.02 -8.57 12.72
N LEU A 448 7.40 -8.10 13.82
CA LEU A 448 7.91 -8.30 15.17
C LEU A 448 7.41 -9.63 15.76
N ARG A 449 7.87 -10.74 15.18
CA ARG A 449 7.43 -12.09 15.56
C ARG A 449 7.84 -12.45 17.00
N PRO A 450 7.14 -13.38 17.68
CA PRO A 450 7.45 -13.73 19.06
C PRO A 450 8.88 -14.27 19.29
N THR A 451 9.51 -14.88 18.27
CA THR A 451 10.84 -15.50 18.35
C THR A 451 11.97 -14.63 17.79
N CYS A 452 11.68 -13.74 16.84
CA CYS A 452 12.65 -12.97 16.06
C CYS A 452 12.01 -11.77 15.37
N LYS A 453 12.82 -10.88 14.80
CA LYS A 453 12.39 -9.86 13.84
C LYS A 453 12.60 -10.40 12.43
N GLU A 454 11.60 -10.27 11.55
CA GLU A 454 11.72 -10.66 10.13
C GLU A 454 11.57 -9.43 9.23
N VAL A 455 12.63 -9.09 8.50
CA VAL A 455 12.60 -8.05 7.45
C VAL A 455 12.02 -8.69 6.20
N VAL A 456 10.69 -8.80 6.18
CA VAL A 456 9.98 -9.69 5.26
C VAL A 456 10.10 -9.26 3.79
N SER A 457 10.25 -7.95 3.53
CA SER A 457 10.46 -7.41 2.18
C SER A 457 11.94 -7.27 1.78
N ARG A 458 12.90 -7.73 2.58
CA ARG A 458 14.32 -7.78 2.19
C ARG A 458 14.48 -8.62 0.91
N GLY A 459 15.42 -8.24 0.06
CA GLY A 459 15.89 -9.01 -1.09
C GLY A 459 17.39 -8.82 -1.31
N ASP A 460 17.91 -9.37 -2.40
CA ASP A 460 19.34 -9.24 -2.77
C ASP A 460 19.73 -7.82 -3.24
N ASP A 461 18.75 -6.91 -3.35
CA ASP A 461 18.88 -5.60 -3.99
C ASP A 461 19.07 -4.41 -3.04
N TYR A 462 18.45 -4.40 -1.85
CA TYR A 462 18.67 -3.37 -0.81
C TYR A 462 18.28 -3.81 0.61
#